data_AF-A0A0A0M0B7-F1
#
_entry.id   AF-A0A0A0M0B7-F1
#
_cell.length_a   1.000
_cell.length_b   1.000
_cell.length_c   1.000
_cell.angle_alpha   90.00
_cell.angle_beta   90.00
_cell.angle_gamma   90.00
#
_symmetry.space_group_name_H-M   'P 1'
#
loop_
_entity.id
_entity.type
_entity.pdbx_description
1 polymer ?
#
loop_
_entity_poly.entity_id
_entity_poly.type
_entity_poly.pdbx_seq_one_letter_code
_entity_poly.pdbx_strand_id
1 'polypeptide(L)'
;MESEPSSLTVLDIKWTRETKFPHAVWAAGRGLIALLLPNFDVVDNLWLEPLSWQGIGCTKISKRRDKGSINGNSESRSYLEKKLVFCFGSYIAAKMLLPFGEENFLSSYELKQAQEIATRMVLQYGWGPDDSPAIYSRNNAILDLSITMTARVEY
;
A
#
# COMPACT_ATOMS: atom_id res chain seq x y z
N MET A 1 -23.80 -6.25 46.77
CA MET A 1 -23.34 -5.11 45.98
C MET A 1 -21.93 -5.45 45.52
N GLU A 2 -21.84 -6.33 44.54
CA GLU A 2 -20.58 -6.84 43.98
C GLU A 2 -19.98 -5.76 43.08
N SER A 3 -18.73 -5.42 43.38
CA SER A 3 -17.90 -4.48 42.64
C SER A 3 -17.74 -4.93 41.19
N GLU A 4 -18.10 -4.05 40.25
CA GLU A 4 -17.80 -4.25 38.83
C GLU A 4 -16.29 -4.47 38.61
N PRO A 5 -15.90 -5.43 37.76
CA PRO A 5 -14.50 -5.64 37.43
C PRO A 5 -13.97 -4.44 36.63
N SER A 6 -12.95 -3.82 37.21
CA SER A 6 -12.08 -2.80 36.65
C SER A 6 -11.87 -2.95 35.15
N SER A 7 -12.23 -1.88 34.43
CA SER A 7 -11.94 -1.61 33.03
C SER A 7 -10.63 -2.26 32.58
N LEU A 8 -10.75 -3.14 31.59
CA LEU A 8 -9.65 -3.69 30.81
C LEU A 8 -8.59 -2.61 30.58
N THR A 9 -7.38 -2.87 31.08
CA THR A 9 -6.19 -2.08 30.84
C THR A 9 -5.96 -2.03 29.33
N VAL A 10 -6.46 -0.96 28.70
CA VAL A 10 -5.95 -0.49 27.42
C VAL A 10 -4.44 -0.44 27.61
N LEU A 11 -3.70 -1.26 26.88
CA LEU A 11 -2.24 -1.28 26.91
C LEU A 11 -1.79 0.16 26.71
N ASP A 12 -1.34 0.79 27.80
CA ASP A 12 -0.89 2.18 27.80
C ASP A 12 0.42 2.21 27.03
N ILE A 13 0.32 2.37 25.71
CA ILE A 13 1.48 2.49 24.84
C ILE A 13 2.21 3.74 25.31
N LYS A 14 3.27 3.52 26.08
CA LYS A 14 4.09 4.61 26.61
C LYS A 14 4.61 5.42 25.43
N TRP A 15 4.19 6.69 25.37
CA TRP A 15 4.46 7.61 24.27
C TRP A 15 5.90 8.13 24.29
N THR A 16 6.87 7.23 24.20
CA THR A 16 8.32 7.51 24.21
C THR A 16 8.86 7.73 22.80
N ARG A 17 10.11 8.18 22.68
CA ARG A 17 10.75 8.37 21.38
C ARG A 17 10.88 7.04 20.64
N GLU A 18 11.24 5.99 21.36
CA GLU A 18 11.52 4.65 20.83
C GLU A 18 10.26 4.04 20.22
N THR A 19 9.10 4.23 20.86
CA THR A 19 7.82 3.74 20.32
C THR A 19 7.33 4.58 19.14
N LYS A 20 7.60 5.89 19.11
CA LYS A 20 7.20 6.78 18.01
C LYS A 20 8.09 6.67 16.78
N PHE A 21 9.39 6.46 16.97
CA PHE A 21 10.37 6.59 15.91
C PHE A 21 10.09 5.68 14.69
N PRO A 22 9.78 4.38 14.85
CA PRO A 22 9.42 3.52 13.73
C PRO A 22 8.18 4.01 12.96
N HIS A 23 7.18 4.53 13.67
CA HIS A 23 5.95 5.05 13.08
C HIS A 23 6.20 6.37 12.33
N ALA A 24 7.06 7.24 12.87
CA ALA A 24 7.50 8.46 12.20
C ALA A 24 8.26 8.14 10.91
N VAL A 25 9.18 7.16 10.97
CA VAL A 25 9.92 6.68 9.80
C VAL A 25 8.98 6.13 8.73
N TRP A 26 7.98 5.33 9.13
CA TRP A 26 6.97 4.82 8.21
C TRP A 26 6.17 5.94 7.54
N ALA A 27 5.67 6.92 8.32
CA ALA A 27 4.87 8.02 7.79
C ALA A 27 5.70 8.92 6.86
N ALA A 28 6.94 9.23 7.26
CA ALA A 28 7.87 10.01 6.46
C ALA A 28 8.25 9.31 5.15
N GLY A 29 8.48 7.98 5.17
CA GLY A 29 8.77 7.19 3.97
C GLY A 29 7.63 7.23 2.95
N ARG A 30 6.38 7.09 3.41
CA ARG A 30 5.19 7.22 2.55
C ARG A 30 5.02 8.64 2.01
N GLY A 31 5.23 9.64 2.86
CA GLY A 31 5.17 11.04 2.44
C GLY A 31 6.20 11.39 1.37
N LEU A 32 7.45 11.02 1.61
CA LEU A 32 8.56 11.30 0.71
C LEU A 32 8.36 10.64 -0.66
N ILE A 33 8.01 9.35 -0.70
CA ILE A 33 7.84 8.67 -1.99
C ILE A 33 6.67 9.26 -2.79
N ALA A 34 5.56 9.64 -2.15
CA ALA A 34 4.45 10.31 -2.83
C ALA A 34 4.86 11.66 -3.43
N LEU A 35 5.70 12.44 -2.73
CA LEU A 35 6.20 13.72 -3.24
C LEU A 35 7.17 13.55 -4.42
N LEU A 36 7.95 12.47 -4.45
CA LEU A 36 8.92 12.21 -5.52
C LEU A 36 8.28 11.62 -6.78
N LEU A 37 7.11 10.99 -6.67
CA LEU A 37 6.45 10.37 -7.82
C LEU A 37 5.77 11.43 -8.70
N PRO A 38 6.14 11.55 -9.99
CA PRO A 38 5.60 12.59 -10.86
C PRO A 38 4.13 12.34 -11.17
N ASN A 39 3.31 13.38 -10.98
CA ASN A 39 1.86 13.34 -11.24
C ASN A 39 1.16 12.17 -10.52
N PHE A 40 1.57 11.86 -9.29
CA PHE A 40 0.90 10.89 -8.41
C PHE A 40 -0.13 11.58 -7.50
N ASP A 41 -0.56 10.90 -6.45
CA ASP A 41 -1.48 11.41 -5.43
C ASP A 41 -0.82 12.43 -4.50
N VAL A 42 -1.66 13.27 -3.89
CA VAL A 42 -1.22 14.39 -3.06
C VAL A 42 -1.23 14.00 -1.59
N VAL A 43 -0.12 14.26 -0.91
CA VAL A 43 -0.04 14.12 0.56
C VAL A 43 -0.76 15.29 1.20
N ASP A 44 -1.91 15.04 1.84
CA ASP A 44 -2.66 16.08 2.54
C ASP A 44 -2.11 16.27 3.96
N ASN A 45 -1.83 15.17 4.66
CA ASN A 45 -1.34 15.22 6.03
C ASN A 45 -0.58 13.95 6.43
N LEU A 46 0.41 14.10 7.30
CA LEU A 46 1.16 13.01 7.95
C LEU A 46 1.22 13.31 9.44
N TRP A 47 0.78 12.39 10.29
CA TRP A 47 0.79 12.60 11.74
C TRP A 47 0.93 11.28 12.50
N LEU A 48 1.21 11.41 13.80
CA LEU A 48 1.19 10.28 14.72
C LEU A 48 -0.04 10.38 15.62
N GLU A 49 -0.83 9.31 15.71
CA GLU A 49 -2.07 9.23 16.47
C GLU A 49 -1.92 8.26 17.65
N PRO A 50 -1.91 8.73 18.91
CA PRO A 50 -1.68 7.88 20.09
C PRO A 50 -2.75 6.83 20.34
N LEU A 51 -3.99 7.10 19.94
CA LEU A 51 -5.17 6.26 20.20
C LEU A 51 -5.59 5.43 18.98
N SER A 52 -4.78 5.40 17.94
CA SER A 52 -5.10 4.65 16.72
C SER A 52 -4.96 3.14 16.93
N TRP A 53 -6.08 2.44 16.85
CA TRP A 53 -6.20 0.99 16.89
C TRP A 53 -5.44 0.26 15.76
N GLN A 54 -5.13 0.95 14.66
CA GLN A 54 -4.44 0.38 13.48
C GLN A 54 -2.94 0.69 13.42
N GLY A 55 -2.41 1.40 14.42
CA GLY A 55 -1.00 1.80 14.48
C GLY A 55 -0.84 3.31 14.60
N ILE A 56 0.28 3.72 15.19
CA ILE A 56 0.52 5.11 15.59
C ILE A 56 0.78 6.03 14.39
N GLY A 57 1.20 5.51 13.23
CA GLY A 57 1.45 6.32 12.04
C GLY A 57 0.20 6.48 11.17
N CYS A 58 -0.14 7.72 10.79
CA CYS A 58 -1.26 7.99 9.91
C CYS A 58 -0.84 8.85 8.70
N THR A 59 -1.38 8.52 7.53
CA THR A 59 -1.19 9.29 6.30
C THR A 59 -2.54 9.57 5.65
N LYS A 60 -2.81 10.83 5.31
CA LYS A 60 -3.94 11.22 4.47
C LYS A 60 -3.41 11.60 3.10
N ILE A 61 -3.80 10.84 2.10
CA ILE A 61 -3.37 11.01 0.71
C ILE A 61 -4.61 11.02 -0.17
N SER A 62 -4.79 12.11 -0.92
CA SER A 62 -5.92 12.30 -1.82
C SER A 62 -5.53 12.01 -3.25
N LYS A 63 -6.43 11.32 -3.98
CA LYS A 63 -6.25 11.10 -5.41
C LYS A 63 -6.14 12.44 -6.13
N ARG A 64 -5.08 12.59 -6.94
CA ARG A 64 -4.95 13.78 -7.77
C ARG A 64 -6.04 13.76 -8.85
N ARG A 65 -6.82 14.84 -8.94
CA ARG A 65 -7.80 14.99 -10.01
C ARG A 65 -7.10 15.58 -11.24
N ASP A 66 -6.70 14.74 -12.19
CA ASP A 66 -6.35 15.22 -13.51
C ASP A 66 -7.63 15.62 -14.26
N LYS A 67 -7.64 16.84 -14.81
CA LYS A 67 -8.79 17.48 -15.50
C LYS A 67 -9.30 16.74 -16.75
N GLY A 68 -8.80 15.54 -17.07
CA GLY A 68 -9.12 14.78 -18.29
C GLY A 68 -9.59 13.33 -18.08
N SER A 69 -9.76 12.86 -16.84
CA SER A 69 -10.18 11.46 -16.60
C SER A 69 -11.67 11.27 -16.85
N ILE A 70 -12.05 11.00 -18.10
CA ILE A 70 -13.44 10.74 -18.55
C ILE A 70 -13.97 9.39 -18.04
N ASN A 71 -13.12 8.52 -17.47
CA ASN A 71 -13.53 7.21 -16.96
C ASN A 71 -13.17 7.08 -15.48
N GLY A 72 -14.16 7.22 -14.59
CA GLY A 72 -13.97 7.34 -13.14
C GLY A 72 -13.37 6.11 -12.44
N ASN A 73 -13.15 4.99 -13.13
CA ASN A 73 -12.76 3.70 -12.50
C ASN A 73 -11.56 2.97 -13.15
N SER A 74 -11.01 3.42 -14.27
CA SER A 74 -9.86 2.76 -14.90
C SER A 74 -8.54 3.43 -14.49
N GLU A 75 -7.76 2.78 -13.62
CA GLU A 75 -6.40 3.21 -13.27
C GLU A 75 -5.45 2.95 -14.47
N SER A 76 -4.68 3.95 -14.89
CA SER A 76 -3.72 3.80 -16.00
C SER A 76 -2.51 2.95 -15.57
N ARG A 77 -1.81 2.34 -16.55
CA ARG A 77 -0.54 1.60 -16.31
C ARG A 77 0.46 2.44 -15.53
N SER A 78 0.72 3.67 -15.99
CA SER A 78 1.63 4.60 -15.31
C SER A 78 1.21 4.93 -13.88
N TYR A 79 -0.10 5.03 -13.60
CA TYR A 79 -0.57 5.25 -12.24
C TYR A 79 -0.35 4.01 -11.35
N LEU A 80 -0.59 2.81 -11.88
CA LEU A 80 -0.37 1.55 -11.16
C LEU A 80 1.11 1.28 -10.89
N GLU A 81 2.01 1.61 -11.82
CA GLU A 81 3.46 1.57 -11.60
C GLU A 81 3.87 2.49 -10.45
N LYS A 82 3.36 3.73 -10.41
CA LYS A 82 3.62 4.67 -9.31
C LYS A 82 3.03 4.18 -7.99
N LYS A 83 1.82 3.64 -8.01
CA LYS A 83 1.15 3.06 -6.83
C LYS A 83 1.93 1.87 -6.28
N LEU A 84 2.49 1.04 -7.15
CA LEU A 84 3.38 -0.07 -6.78
C LEU A 84 4.65 0.45 -6.09
N VAL A 85 5.34 1.43 -6.68
CA VAL A 85 6.52 2.06 -6.07
C VAL A 85 6.17 2.71 -4.72
N PHE A 86 5.04 3.40 -4.65
CA PHE A 86 4.54 4.04 -3.44
C PHE A 86 4.39 3.05 -2.27
N CYS A 87 3.91 1.83 -2.52
CA CYS A 87 3.77 0.79 -1.50
C CYS A 87 5.10 0.42 -0.81
N PHE A 88 6.25 0.59 -1.47
CA PHE A 88 7.55 0.26 -0.89
C PHE A 88 8.20 1.42 -0.10
N GLY A 89 7.64 2.63 -0.15
CA GLY A 89 8.28 3.81 0.44
C GLY A 89 8.54 3.70 1.94
N SER A 90 7.56 3.25 2.71
CA SER A 90 7.73 3.00 4.16
C SER A 90 8.70 1.87 4.45
N TYR A 91 8.62 0.78 3.69
CA TYR A 91 9.48 -0.39 3.88
C TYR A 91 10.96 -0.06 3.65
N ILE A 92 11.26 0.66 2.56
CA ILE A 92 12.62 1.10 2.25
C ILE A 92 13.11 2.08 3.33
N ALA A 93 12.28 3.06 3.73
CA ALA A 93 12.65 3.98 4.80
C ALA A 93 12.97 3.26 6.11
N ALA A 94 12.18 2.23 6.47
CA ALA A 94 12.43 1.40 7.63
C ALA A 94 13.77 0.64 7.53
N LYS A 95 14.05 -0.02 6.39
CA LYS A 95 15.32 -0.74 6.19
C LYS A 95 16.56 0.18 6.17
N MET A 96 16.39 1.46 5.86
CA MET A 96 17.49 2.44 5.82
C MET A 96 17.73 3.14 7.16
N LEU A 97 16.68 3.37 7.96
CA LEU A 97 16.74 4.25 9.14
C LEU A 97 16.58 3.51 10.47
N LEU A 98 16.03 2.30 10.47
CA LEU A 98 15.91 1.49 11.68
C LEU A 98 17.16 0.61 11.88
N PRO A 99 17.46 0.25 13.14
CA PRO A 99 18.51 -0.71 13.44
C PRO A 99 18.33 -2.02 12.65
N PHE A 100 19.45 -2.65 12.28
CA PHE A 100 19.42 -3.94 11.58
C PHE A 100 18.67 -4.99 12.39
N GLY A 101 17.76 -5.71 11.72
CA GLY A 101 16.93 -6.75 12.36
C GLY A 101 15.62 -6.24 12.95
N GLU A 102 15.40 -4.92 13.03
CA GLU A 102 14.08 -4.39 13.38
C GLU A 102 13.17 -4.36 12.16
N GLU A 103 12.00 -4.98 12.30
CA GLU A 103 10.95 -4.95 11.29
C GLU A 103 9.80 -4.07 11.76
N ASN A 104 9.47 -3.06 10.96
CA ASN A 104 8.27 -2.28 11.21
C ASN A 104 7.04 -3.02 10.67
N PHE A 105 6.27 -3.63 11.57
CA PHE A 105 5.04 -4.38 11.24
C PHE A 105 4.06 -3.59 10.38
N LEU A 106 4.08 -2.25 10.48
CA LEU A 106 3.23 -1.34 9.73
C LEU A 106 3.37 -1.52 8.21
N SER A 107 4.56 -1.91 7.71
CA SER A 107 4.81 -2.06 6.27
C SER A 107 4.15 -3.30 5.66
N SER A 108 3.66 -4.22 6.47
CA SER A 108 3.10 -5.51 6.02
C SER A 108 1.85 -5.32 5.16
N TYR A 109 1.05 -4.32 5.47
CA TYR A 109 -0.16 -4.02 4.70
C TYR A 109 0.21 -3.46 3.32
N GLU A 110 1.16 -2.53 3.23
CA GLU A 110 1.59 -1.98 1.93
C GLU A 110 2.27 -3.03 1.05
N LEU A 111 3.03 -3.97 1.64
CA LEU A 111 3.61 -5.08 0.88
C LEU A 111 2.54 -6.00 0.29
N LYS A 112 1.45 -6.26 1.01
CA LYS A 112 0.29 -7.00 0.46
C LYS A 112 -0.36 -6.21 -0.69
N GLN A 113 -0.55 -4.90 -0.52
CA GLN A 113 -1.06 -4.05 -1.59
C GLN A 113 -0.15 -4.06 -2.83
N ALA A 114 1.17 -4.03 -2.64
CA ALA A 114 2.15 -4.13 -3.73
C ALA A 114 2.00 -5.47 -4.47
N GLN A 115 1.89 -6.58 -3.73
CA GLN A 115 1.67 -7.90 -4.29
C GLN A 115 0.38 -7.95 -5.13
N GLU A 116 -0.73 -7.39 -4.61
CA GLU A 116 -2.00 -7.35 -5.35
C GLU A 116 -1.90 -6.53 -6.62
N ILE A 117 -1.28 -5.35 -6.58
CA ILE A 117 -1.10 -4.49 -7.75
C ILE A 117 -0.28 -5.22 -8.82
N ALA A 118 0.88 -5.77 -8.44
CA ALA A 118 1.74 -6.52 -9.35
C ALA A 118 1.02 -7.72 -9.96
N THR A 119 0.25 -8.45 -9.15
CA THR A 119 -0.55 -9.60 -9.61
C THR A 119 -1.57 -9.17 -10.67
N ARG A 120 -2.30 -8.08 -10.46
CA ARG A 120 -3.25 -7.57 -11.46
C ARG A 120 -2.54 -7.11 -12.73
N MET A 121 -1.44 -6.36 -12.59
CA MET A 121 -0.68 -5.85 -13.74
C MET A 121 -0.22 -6.98 -14.64
N VAL A 122 0.37 -8.03 -14.07
CA VAL A 122 0.91 -9.15 -14.85
C VAL A 122 -0.19 -10.10 -15.31
N LEU A 123 -1.04 -10.59 -14.40
CA LEU A 123 -1.97 -11.67 -14.71
C LEU A 123 -3.25 -11.19 -15.37
N GLN A 124 -3.77 -10.02 -15.00
CA GLN A 124 -5.07 -9.54 -15.50
C GLN A 124 -4.92 -8.55 -16.66
N TYR A 125 -3.84 -7.77 -16.70
CA TYR A 125 -3.62 -6.76 -17.74
C TYR A 125 -2.55 -7.15 -18.77
N GLY A 126 -1.77 -8.21 -18.51
CA GLY A 126 -0.71 -8.63 -19.42
C GLY A 126 0.52 -7.69 -19.43
N TRP A 127 0.62 -6.75 -18.49
CA TRP A 127 1.70 -5.76 -18.41
C TRP A 127 2.96 -6.33 -17.74
N GLY A 128 3.44 -7.45 -18.25
CA GLY A 128 4.76 -8.00 -17.94
C GLY A 128 5.87 -7.34 -18.77
N PRO A 129 7.13 -7.76 -18.59
CA PRO A 129 8.27 -7.25 -19.37
C PRO A 129 8.10 -7.36 -20.89
N ASP A 130 7.48 -8.45 -21.35
CA ASP A 130 7.24 -8.72 -22.77
C ASP A 130 5.85 -8.24 -23.24
N ASP A 131 5.09 -7.54 -22.39
CA ASP A 131 3.71 -7.10 -22.64
C ASP A 131 2.85 -8.18 -23.34
N SER A 132 2.81 -9.37 -22.71
CA SER A 132 2.09 -10.53 -23.25
C SER A 132 0.56 -10.29 -23.25
N PRO A 133 -0.14 -10.61 -24.35
CA PRO A 133 -1.60 -10.53 -24.40
C PRO A 133 -2.29 -11.62 -23.56
N ALA A 134 -1.54 -12.50 -22.90
CA ALA A 134 -2.07 -13.58 -22.08
C ALA A 134 -2.69 -13.02 -20.77
N ILE A 135 -4.01 -12.87 -20.78
CA ILE A 135 -4.79 -12.59 -19.57
C ILE A 135 -5.10 -13.92 -18.87
N TYR A 136 -4.50 -14.12 -17.69
CA TYR A 136 -4.81 -15.23 -16.80
C TYR A 136 -6.10 -14.91 -16.04
N SER A 137 -7.23 -15.39 -16.55
CA SER A 137 -8.53 -15.23 -15.90
C SER A 137 -8.63 -16.14 -14.67
N ARG A 138 -8.67 -15.55 -13.47
CA ARG A 138 -8.97 -16.29 -12.23
C ARG A 138 -10.48 -16.55 -12.16
N ASN A 139 -10.92 -17.76 -12.47
CA ASN A 139 -12.26 -18.22 -12.09
C ASN A 139 -12.26 -18.50 -10.58
N ASN A 140 -13.13 -17.82 -9.84
CA ASN A 140 -13.20 -17.83 -8.37
C ASN A 140 -13.65 -19.17 -7.75
N ALA A 141 -13.67 -20.27 -8.50
CA ALA A 141 -14.24 -21.54 -8.06
C ALA A 141 -13.21 -22.58 -7.60
N ILE A 142 -11.97 -22.59 -8.09
CA ILE A 142 -10.95 -23.59 -7.69
C ILE A 142 -9.57 -22.91 -7.80
N LEU A 143 -8.64 -23.27 -6.90
CA LEU A 143 -7.19 -22.98 -6.97
C LEU A 143 -6.54 -23.67 -8.20
N ASP A 144 -7.10 -23.46 -9.39
CA ASP A 144 -6.58 -24.02 -10.63
C ASP A 144 -6.37 -22.90 -11.66
N LEU A 145 -5.13 -22.74 -12.10
CA LEU A 145 -4.70 -21.69 -13.01
C LEU A 145 -5.02 -22.13 -14.45
N SER A 146 -6.23 -21.87 -14.93
CA SER A 146 -6.57 -22.15 -16.33
C SER A 146 -6.08 -21.02 -17.25
N ILE A 147 -5.17 -21.37 -18.15
CA ILE A 147 -4.68 -20.47 -19.20
C ILE A 147 -5.76 -20.37 -20.28
N THR A 148 -6.35 -19.19 -20.45
CA THR A 148 -7.17 -18.90 -21.64
C THR A 148 -6.38 -17.95 -22.53
N MET A 149 -5.61 -18.46 -23.48
CA MET A 149 -4.94 -17.63 -24.50
C MET A 149 -6.00 -17.04 -25.42
N THR A 150 -6.43 -15.80 -25.17
CA THR A 150 -7.22 -15.03 -26.13
C THR A 150 -6.26 -14.14 -26.91
N ALA A 151 -5.78 -14.63 -28.06
CA ALA A 151 -5.10 -13.79 -29.02
C ALA A 151 -6.12 -12.80 -29.60
N ARG A 152 -5.99 -11.50 -29.29
CA ARG A 152 -6.64 -10.47 -30.10
C ARG A 152 -5.88 -10.43 -31.43
N VAL A 153 -6.50 -10.98 -32.47
CA VAL A 153 -6.14 -10.65 -33.85
C VAL A 153 -6.72 -9.26 -34.11
N GLU A 154 -5.87 -8.24 -34.10
CA GLU A 154 -6.24 -6.93 -34.65
C GLU A 154 -6.20 -7.03 -36.18
N TYR A 155 -7.30 -6.61 -36.82
CA TYR A 155 -7.39 -6.33 -38.26
C TYR A 155 -7.10 -4.85 -38.50
#